data_AF-A0A535GVM2-F1
#
_entry.id   AF-A0A535GVM2-F1
#
_cell.length_a   1.000
_cell.length_b   1.000
_cell.length_c   1.000
_cell.angle_alpha   90.00
_cell.angle_beta   90.00
_cell.angle_gamma   90.00
#
_symmetry.space_group_name_H-M   'P 1'
#
loop_
_entity.id
_entity.type
_entity.pdbx_description
1 polymer ?
#
loop_
_entity_poly.entity_id
_entity_poly.type
_entity_poly.pdbx_seq_one_letter_code
_entity_poly.pdbx_strand_id
1 'polypeptide(L)'
;IGQLITTRGKTQEPATEIPAGDFGAVTKLTNTHTGDTLAGSKDVTTALDPINFPEPCYTIAVYPRSQTDLDKMGNALNRAAEEDRTLRVTRDPDTAEVLLSGMGESHLQIVIEGIKRKFGVDLESRDQRISYRETIRKKTRANGRHKRQSGGHGQFGDVWLEIEPLPVGSEETFVFEDKIVGGVVPGQYIPGVEKGVRESLRRGFISGNPMLYVKVALVDGKYHPVDSSAQSFEIAGSLGMQEAVPLASPTILEPVMTVTITVPESNMGDVMSDINTKRGRVLGMTPTGNNLQQITANVPQAELLHYATDLRSITQGRGSFKMEFYQYEEVPGNVQQEIITNYKKAQETKK
;
A
#
# COMPACT_ATOMS: atom_id res chain seq x y z
N ILE A 1 34.45 23.63 13.13
CA ILE A 1 34.01 22.45 13.91
C ILE A 1 33.55 22.94 15.27
N GLY A 2 32.46 22.38 15.83
CA GLY A 2 31.94 22.77 17.14
C GLY A 2 32.76 22.20 18.31
N GLN A 3 32.19 22.19 19.52
CA GLN A 3 32.85 21.60 20.69
C GLN A 3 32.98 20.07 20.51
N LEU A 4 34.18 19.55 20.77
CA LEU A 4 34.47 18.12 20.81
C LEU A 4 34.21 17.58 22.21
N ILE A 5 33.63 16.38 22.26
CA ILE A 5 33.32 15.68 23.50
C ILE A 5 33.69 14.21 23.38
N THR A 6 34.15 13.63 24.48
CA THR A 6 34.25 12.18 24.66
C THR A 6 33.17 11.74 25.64
N THR A 7 32.58 10.57 25.39
CA THR A 7 31.48 10.04 26.20
C THR A 7 31.97 8.88 27.05
N ARG A 8 31.69 8.92 28.36
CA ARG A 8 31.94 7.81 29.29
C ARG A 8 30.61 7.37 29.92
N GLY A 9 29.93 6.45 29.25
CA GLY A 9 28.57 6.06 29.63
C GLY A 9 27.61 7.24 29.50
N LYS A 10 27.14 7.77 30.64
CA LYS A 10 26.23 8.94 30.68
C LYS A 10 26.94 10.28 30.82
N THR A 11 28.24 10.31 31.16
CA THR A 11 28.99 11.56 31.33
C THR A 11 29.60 12.01 30.01
N GLN A 12 29.58 13.32 29.78
CA GLN A 12 30.21 13.97 28.64
C GLN A 12 31.39 14.79 29.15
N GLU A 13 32.59 14.48 28.66
CA GLU A 13 33.82 15.18 29.02
C GLU A 13 34.25 16.05 27.83
N PRO A 14 34.48 17.37 28.02
CA PRO A 14 35.02 18.21 26.96
C PRO A 14 36.39 17.70 26.51
N ALA A 15 36.59 17.59 25.20
CA ALA A 15 37.85 17.20 24.61
C ALA A 15 38.41 18.36 23.77
N THR A 16 39.73 18.54 23.79
CA THR A 16 40.43 19.48 22.91
C THR A 16 40.73 18.88 21.54
N GLU A 17 40.93 17.56 21.49
CA GLU A 17 41.20 16.80 20.28
C GLU A 17 40.65 15.37 20.41
N ILE A 18 40.40 14.73 19.26
CA ILE A 18 40.06 13.30 19.16
C ILE A 18 41.05 12.71 18.15
N PRO A 19 42.02 11.89 18.59
CA PRO A 19 43.05 11.34 17.72
C PRO A 19 42.50 10.23 16.81
N ALA A 20 43.25 9.91 15.76
CA ALA A 20 42.88 8.84 14.83
C ALA A 20 42.78 7.48 15.56
N GLY A 21 41.67 6.78 15.34
CA GLY A 21 41.36 5.50 16.00
C GLY A 21 40.42 5.61 17.21
N ASP A 22 40.19 6.83 17.72
CA ASP A 22 39.30 7.05 18.86
C ASP A 22 37.86 7.39 18.44
N PHE A 23 36.92 7.18 19.37
CA PHE A 23 35.53 7.60 19.24
C PHE A 23 35.27 8.87 20.05
N GLY A 24 34.61 9.83 19.43
CA GLY A 24 34.07 11.00 20.13
C GLY A 24 32.93 11.62 19.33
N ALA A 25 32.38 12.72 19.84
CA ALA A 25 31.29 13.43 19.19
C ALA A 25 31.62 14.91 19.03
N VAL A 26 31.01 15.50 18.00
CA VAL A 26 31.09 16.93 17.69
C VAL A 26 29.69 17.51 17.70
N THR A 27 29.55 18.66 18.34
CA THR A 27 28.26 19.34 18.44
C THR A 27 28.05 20.32 17.27
N LYS A 28 26.78 20.60 16.95
CA LYS A 28 26.33 21.63 15.99
C LYS A 28 26.82 21.44 14.55
N LEU A 29 26.88 20.20 14.07
CA LEU A 29 26.97 19.94 12.63
C LEU A 29 25.59 20.17 12.00
N THR A 30 25.55 20.95 10.92
CA THR A 30 24.29 21.39 10.29
C THR A 30 23.98 20.73 8.95
N ASN A 31 24.84 19.83 8.45
CA ASN A 31 24.66 19.07 7.19
C ASN A 31 25.47 17.77 7.25
N THR A 32 25.17 16.89 8.20
CA THR A 32 25.89 15.62 8.37
C THR A 32 24.92 14.56 8.83
N HIS A 33 24.93 13.41 8.15
CA HIS A 33 24.04 12.29 8.41
C HIS A 33 24.86 11.06 8.79
N THR A 34 24.17 10.06 9.34
CA THR A 34 24.74 8.73 9.60
C THR A 34 25.30 8.13 8.31
N GLY A 35 26.60 7.85 8.31
CA GLY A 35 27.36 7.29 7.18
C GLY A 35 28.27 8.29 6.44
N ASP A 36 28.17 9.59 6.73
CA ASP A 36 28.99 10.60 6.05
C ASP A 36 30.46 10.55 6.48
N THR A 37 31.37 10.83 5.53
CA THR A 37 32.80 10.97 5.80
C THR A 37 33.17 12.45 5.92
N LEU A 38 33.76 12.85 7.05
CA LEU A 38 34.28 14.20 7.26
C LEU A 38 35.79 14.24 6.99
N ALA A 39 36.21 15.01 5.99
CA ALA A 39 37.62 15.15 5.61
C ALA A 39 38.15 16.57 5.88
N GLY A 40 39.44 16.67 6.25
CA GLY A 40 40.09 17.94 6.61
C GLY A 40 40.58 18.79 5.43
N SER A 41 40.76 18.20 4.25
CA SER A 41 41.12 18.91 3.02
C SER A 41 40.08 18.66 1.93
N LYS A 42 39.87 19.67 1.07
CA LYS A 42 39.04 19.54 -0.14
C LYS A 42 39.62 18.58 -1.17
N ASP A 43 40.93 18.29 -1.07
CA ASP A 43 41.63 17.39 -2.00
C ASP A 43 41.32 15.91 -1.72
N VAL A 44 40.78 15.59 -0.54
CA VAL A 44 40.34 14.24 -0.20
C VAL A 44 38.90 14.07 -0.67
N THR A 45 38.74 13.51 -1.88
CA THR A 45 37.43 13.30 -2.50
C THR A 45 36.88 11.89 -2.29
N THR A 46 37.68 10.97 -1.76
CA THR A 46 37.28 9.57 -1.56
C THR A 46 36.55 9.43 -0.23
N ALA A 47 35.24 9.20 -0.30
CA ALA A 47 34.44 8.82 0.86
C ALA A 47 34.78 7.39 1.30
N LEU A 48 34.53 7.06 2.57
CA LEU A 48 34.58 5.68 3.03
C LEU A 48 33.44 4.87 2.40
N ASP A 49 33.65 3.57 2.28
CA ASP A 49 32.63 2.66 1.74
C ASP A 49 31.35 2.73 2.60
N PRO A 50 30.17 2.81 1.98
CA PRO A 50 28.92 2.90 2.71
C PRO A 50 28.62 1.58 3.44
N ILE A 51 27.98 1.71 4.60
CA ILE A 51 27.45 0.56 5.33
C ILE A 51 26.21 0.03 4.59
N ASN A 52 26.24 -1.24 4.20
CA ASN A 52 25.08 -1.91 3.62
C ASN A 52 24.12 -2.33 4.72
N PHE A 53 23.05 -1.55 4.91
CA PHE A 53 22.00 -1.89 5.85
C PHE A 53 21.07 -2.97 5.28
N PRO A 54 20.58 -3.91 6.10
CA PRO A 54 19.58 -4.88 5.67
C PRO A 54 18.25 -4.20 5.32
N GLU A 55 17.50 -4.79 4.39
CA GLU A 55 16.14 -4.34 4.07
C GLU A 55 15.17 -4.70 5.22
N PRO A 56 14.18 -3.85 5.50
CA PRO A 56 13.18 -4.13 6.53
C PRO A 56 12.30 -5.31 6.12
N CYS A 57 11.92 -6.13 7.09
CA CYS A 57 11.14 -7.35 6.88
C CYS A 57 9.80 -7.37 7.64
N TYR A 58 9.49 -6.32 8.40
CA TYR A 58 8.24 -6.19 9.14
C TYR A 58 7.69 -4.78 8.99
N THR A 59 6.38 -4.65 8.73
CA THR A 59 5.73 -3.35 8.46
C THR A 59 4.43 -3.25 9.23
N ILE A 60 4.23 -2.09 9.88
CA ILE A 60 3.02 -1.75 10.63
C ILE A 60 2.48 -0.40 10.16
N ALA A 61 1.18 -0.19 10.31
CA ALA A 61 0.58 1.13 10.21
C ALA A 61 0.71 1.87 11.55
N VAL A 62 1.11 3.14 11.49
CA VAL A 62 1.23 4.01 12.68
C VAL A 62 0.18 5.11 12.65
N TYR A 63 -0.46 5.34 13.79
CA TYR A 63 -1.55 6.28 13.98
C TYR A 63 -1.26 7.23 15.13
N PRO A 64 -1.46 8.54 14.97
CA PRO A 64 -1.34 9.47 16.08
C PRO A 64 -2.53 9.34 17.03
N ARG A 65 -2.29 9.43 18.34
CA ARG A 65 -3.38 9.37 19.33
C ARG A 65 -4.14 10.70 19.49
N SER A 66 -3.50 11.81 19.16
CA SER A 66 -4.11 13.15 19.22
C SER A 66 -3.79 13.98 17.99
N GLN A 67 -4.54 15.07 17.79
CA GLN A 67 -4.26 16.03 16.71
C GLN A 67 -2.86 16.65 16.85
N THR A 68 -2.42 16.93 18.08
CA THR A 68 -1.07 17.44 18.37
C THR A 68 0.02 16.45 17.96
N ASP A 69 -0.24 15.15 18.13
CA ASP A 69 0.67 14.09 17.70
C ASP A 69 0.75 14.02 16.17
N LEU A 70 -0.39 14.17 15.48
CA LEU A 70 -0.46 14.17 14.01
C LEU A 70 0.46 15.24 13.40
N ASP A 71 0.44 16.46 13.95
CA ASP A 71 1.25 17.58 13.47
C ASP A 71 2.77 17.33 13.63
N LYS A 72 3.16 16.53 14.64
CA LYS A 72 4.57 16.24 14.96
C LYS A 72 5.06 14.90 14.42
N MET A 73 4.16 13.98 14.12
CA MET A 73 4.44 12.59 13.76
C MET A 73 5.41 12.49 12.58
N GLY A 74 5.15 13.21 11.48
CA GLY A 74 6.00 13.15 10.28
C GLY A 74 7.45 13.52 10.56
N ASN A 75 7.67 14.61 11.31
CA ASN A 75 9.02 15.05 11.70
C ASN A 75 9.70 14.05 12.65
N ALA A 76 8.96 13.46 13.59
CA ALA A 76 9.50 12.50 14.55
C ALA A 76 9.93 11.19 13.87
N LEU A 77 9.08 10.66 12.97
CA LEU A 77 9.38 9.45 12.19
C LEU A 77 10.58 9.64 11.26
N ASN A 78 10.65 10.78 10.55
CA ASN A 78 11.77 11.07 9.67
C ASN A 78 13.10 11.18 10.44
N ARG A 79 13.10 11.82 11.62
CA ARG A 79 14.28 11.86 12.50
C ARG A 79 14.67 10.48 12.98
N ALA A 80 13.71 9.63 13.34
CA ALA A 80 14.00 8.25 13.72
C ALA A 80 14.64 7.45 12.57
N ALA A 81 14.15 7.61 11.33
CA ALA A 81 14.72 6.95 10.15
C ALA A 81 16.08 7.52 9.72
N GLU A 82 16.38 8.77 10.07
CA GLU A 82 17.70 9.37 9.88
C GLU A 82 18.73 8.83 10.88
N GLU A 83 18.31 8.63 12.14
CA GLU A 83 19.11 8.00 13.19
C GLU A 83 19.33 6.50 12.91
N ASP A 84 18.31 5.77 12.47
CA ASP A 84 18.35 4.34 12.15
C ASP A 84 18.02 4.07 10.68
N ARG A 85 19.06 3.78 9.89
CA ARG A 85 18.98 3.52 8.45
C ARG A 85 18.28 2.21 8.07
N THR A 86 17.95 1.35 9.03
CA THR A 86 17.16 0.12 8.79
C THR A 86 15.66 0.37 8.81
N LEU A 87 15.23 1.57 9.25
CA LEU A 87 13.84 1.99 9.21
C LEU A 87 13.49 2.59 7.86
N ARG A 88 12.27 2.30 7.39
CA ARG A 88 11.66 3.01 6.28
C ARG A 88 10.29 3.51 6.67
N VAL A 89 10.02 4.75 6.28
CA VAL A 89 8.72 5.40 6.48
C VAL A 89 8.14 5.68 5.11
N THR A 90 6.97 5.09 4.84
CA THR A 90 6.26 5.29 3.58
C THR A 90 4.81 5.67 3.87
N ARG A 91 4.13 6.19 2.86
CA ARG A 91 2.68 6.42 2.94
C ARG A 91 2.02 5.62 1.84
N ASP A 92 1.10 4.76 2.22
CA ASP A 92 0.31 3.98 1.26
C ASP A 92 -0.67 4.92 0.53
N PRO A 93 -0.64 4.97 -0.81
CA PRO A 93 -1.50 5.86 -1.59
C PRO A 93 -2.98 5.44 -1.58
N ASP A 94 -3.27 4.17 -1.33
CA ASP A 94 -4.61 3.59 -1.38
C ASP A 94 -5.31 3.65 -0.02
N THR A 95 -4.61 3.22 1.03
CA THR A 95 -5.16 3.20 2.39
C THR A 95 -4.96 4.52 3.12
N ALA A 96 -4.11 5.40 2.58
CA ALA A 96 -3.65 6.64 3.19
C ALA A 96 -2.93 6.46 4.54
N GLU A 97 -2.57 5.22 4.89
CA GLU A 97 -1.84 4.89 6.11
C GLU A 97 -0.37 5.31 6.01
N VAL A 98 0.18 5.77 7.13
CA VAL A 98 1.64 5.92 7.27
C VAL A 98 2.17 4.57 7.75
N LEU A 99 3.07 4.00 6.96
CA LEU A 99 3.68 2.70 7.21
C LEU A 99 5.09 2.90 7.77
N LEU A 100 5.37 2.19 8.85
CA LEU A 100 6.69 2.10 9.46
C LEU A 100 7.20 0.67 9.26
N SER A 101 8.30 0.53 8.52
CA SER A 101 8.95 -0.73 8.23
C SER A 101 10.29 -0.82 8.97
N GLY A 102 10.62 -2.00 9.49
CA GLY A 102 11.89 -2.27 10.16
C GLY A 102 12.22 -3.75 10.25
N MET A 103 13.20 -4.08 11.09
CA MET A 103 13.75 -5.44 11.24
C MET A 103 12.86 -6.46 11.99
N GLY A 104 11.74 -6.03 12.57
CA GLY A 104 10.86 -6.90 13.33
C GLY A 104 9.97 -6.15 14.31
N GLU A 105 9.00 -6.84 14.90
CA GLU A 105 8.00 -6.25 15.80
C GLU A 105 8.64 -5.55 17.01
N SER A 106 9.51 -6.24 17.74
CA SER A 106 10.18 -5.67 18.93
C SER A 106 11.00 -4.42 18.57
N HIS A 107 11.65 -4.41 17.41
CA HIS A 107 12.39 -3.24 16.94
C HIS A 107 11.45 -2.04 16.78
N LEU A 108 10.33 -2.22 16.07
CA LEU A 108 9.38 -1.14 15.84
C LEU A 108 8.71 -0.65 17.14
N GLN A 109 8.40 -1.55 18.08
CA GLN A 109 7.88 -1.17 19.39
C GLN A 109 8.86 -0.28 20.18
N ILE A 110 10.16 -0.62 20.16
CA ILE A 110 11.21 0.19 20.81
C ILE A 110 11.33 1.55 20.14
N VAL A 111 11.25 1.61 18.81
CA VAL A 111 11.30 2.86 18.04
C VAL A 111 10.12 3.76 18.39
N ILE A 112 8.90 3.23 18.43
CA ILE A 112 7.68 3.98 18.80
C ILE A 112 7.79 4.54 20.22
N GLU A 113 8.20 3.70 21.19
CA GLU A 113 8.39 4.15 22.58
C GLU A 113 9.56 5.13 22.72
N GLY A 114 10.58 5.01 21.87
CA GLY A 114 11.69 5.97 21.75
C GLY A 114 11.21 7.32 21.24
N ILE A 115 10.35 7.34 20.22
CA ILE A 115 9.72 8.54 19.68
C ILE A 115 8.89 9.26 20.74
N LYS A 116 8.11 8.50 21.51
CA LYS A 116 7.33 9.05 22.63
C LYS A 116 8.22 9.72 23.66
N ARG A 117 9.31 9.07 24.07
CA ARG A 117 10.23 9.61 25.09
C ARG A 117 11.05 10.81 24.59
N LYS A 118 11.53 10.78 23.35
CA LYS A 118 12.40 11.84 22.77
C LYS A 118 11.61 13.05 22.28
N PHE A 119 10.48 12.82 21.61
CA PHE A 119 9.73 13.87 20.90
C PHE A 119 8.37 14.17 21.53
N GLY A 120 7.93 13.39 22.52
CA GLY A 120 6.64 13.56 23.16
C GLY A 120 5.46 13.25 22.24
N VAL A 121 5.65 12.38 21.24
CA VAL A 121 4.63 11.99 20.26
C VAL A 121 4.11 10.60 20.59
N ASP A 122 2.82 10.48 20.90
CA ASP A 122 2.19 9.20 21.22
C ASP A 122 1.58 8.56 19.96
N LEU A 123 2.15 7.42 19.55
CA LEU A 123 1.74 6.69 18.36
C LEU A 123 1.16 5.33 18.74
N GLU A 124 0.07 4.95 18.08
CA GLU A 124 -0.51 3.62 18.13
C GLU A 124 -0.11 2.83 16.89
N SER A 125 0.32 1.58 17.08
CA SER A 125 0.63 0.65 15.99
C SER A 125 -0.52 -0.31 15.73
N ARG A 126 -0.79 -0.60 14.46
CA ARG A 126 -1.73 -1.64 14.01
C ARG A 126 -1.16 -2.38 12.81
N ASP A 127 -1.70 -3.56 12.51
CA ASP A 127 -1.40 -4.23 11.26
C ASP A 127 -1.77 -3.33 10.08
N GLN A 128 -0.91 -3.28 9.06
CA GLN A 128 -1.19 -2.53 7.84
C GLN A 128 -2.42 -3.11 7.14
N ARG A 129 -3.24 -2.24 6.55
CA ARG A 129 -4.37 -2.70 5.75
C ARG A 129 -3.88 -3.28 4.44
N ILE A 130 -4.48 -4.41 4.07
CA ILE A 130 -4.26 -5.00 2.75
C ILE A 130 -5.06 -4.21 1.71
N SER A 131 -4.36 -3.74 0.67
CA SER A 131 -4.95 -3.00 -0.45
C SER A 131 -5.69 -3.94 -1.40
N TYR A 132 -6.81 -4.50 -0.93
CA TYR A 132 -7.74 -5.28 -1.74
C TYR A 132 -8.31 -4.44 -2.89
N ARG A 133 -8.75 -5.12 -3.95
CA ARG A 133 -9.41 -4.53 -5.12
C ARG A 133 -10.69 -5.26 -5.43
N GLU A 134 -11.50 -4.70 -6.30
CA GLU A 134 -12.69 -5.33 -6.82
C GLU A 134 -12.56 -5.53 -8.34
N THR A 135 -13.25 -6.51 -8.89
CA THR A 135 -13.39 -6.66 -10.35
C THR A 135 -14.70 -7.36 -10.68
N ILE A 136 -14.97 -7.58 -11.96
CA ILE A 136 -16.14 -8.31 -12.46
C ILE A 136 -15.70 -9.57 -13.20
N ARG A 137 -16.60 -10.54 -13.36
CA ARG A 137 -16.30 -11.79 -14.09
C ARG A 137 -17.09 -11.95 -15.38
N LYS A 138 -18.19 -11.22 -15.54
CA LYS A 138 -19.10 -11.36 -16.69
C LYS A 138 -19.32 -10.02 -17.36
N LYS A 139 -19.51 -10.08 -18.68
CA LYS A 139 -20.02 -8.95 -19.44
C LYS A 139 -21.49 -8.72 -19.12
N THR A 140 -21.87 -7.47 -18.86
CA THR A 140 -23.26 -7.07 -18.65
C THR A 140 -23.57 -5.73 -19.28
N ARG A 141 -24.87 -5.46 -19.47
CA ARG A 141 -25.39 -4.19 -19.95
C ARG A 141 -26.45 -3.69 -18.97
N ALA A 142 -26.36 -2.44 -18.55
CA ALA A 142 -27.37 -1.83 -17.69
C ALA A 142 -27.64 -0.37 -18.06
N ASN A 143 -28.79 0.12 -17.58
CA ASN A 143 -29.24 1.48 -17.77
C ASN A 143 -28.97 2.31 -16.49
N GLY A 144 -28.35 3.47 -16.66
CA GLY A 144 -28.23 4.49 -15.63
C GLY A 144 -29.08 5.70 -16.01
N ARG A 145 -30.25 5.85 -15.36
CA ARG A 145 -31.16 6.95 -15.63
C ARG A 145 -31.30 7.86 -14.42
N HIS A 146 -30.87 9.11 -14.61
CA HIS A 146 -31.09 10.21 -13.68
C HIS A 146 -32.18 11.12 -14.21
N LYS A 147 -33.31 11.23 -13.50
CA LYS A 147 -34.37 12.19 -13.80
C LYS A 147 -34.84 12.84 -12.51
N ARG A 148 -34.61 14.15 -12.37
CA ARG A 148 -35.10 14.95 -11.24
C ARG A 148 -35.80 16.20 -11.74
N GLN A 149 -37.07 16.35 -11.40
CA GLN A 149 -37.81 17.60 -11.52
C GLN A 149 -37.82 18.29 -10.15
N SER A 150 -36.88 19.20 -9.92
CA SER A 150 -37.03 20.26 -8.91
C SER A 150 -37.72 21.46 -9.57
N GLY A 151 -38.38 22.34 -8.81
CA GLY A 151 -39.11 23.50 -9.33
C GLY A 151 -38.29 24.57 -10.09
N GLY A 152 -37.06 24.27 -10.49
CA GLY A 152 -36.19 25.08 -11.36
C GLY A 152 -35.74 24.30 -12.60
N HIS A 153 -34.50 24.50 -13.08
CA HIS A 153 -33.94 23.68 -14.17
C HIS A 153 -34.01 22.19 -13.84
N GLY A 154 -34.59 21.38 -14.73
CA GLY A 154 -34.64 19.94 -14.56
C GLY A 154 -33.25 19.31 -14.68
N GLN A 155 -33.13 18.08 -14.20
CA GLN A 155 -31.94 17.26 -14.42
C GLN A 155 -32.35 15.99 -15.14
N PHE A 156 -31.71 15.73 -16.28
CA PHE A 156 -31.95 14.55 -17.09
C PHE A 156 -30.64 14.00 -17.68
N GLY A 157 -30.37 12.74 -17.41
CA GLY A 157 -29.31 11.96 -18.05
C GLY A 157 -29.75 10.50 -18.12
N ASP A 158 -29.56 9.87 -19.27
CA ASP A 158 -29.90 8.47 -19.48
C ASP A 158 -28.78 7.84 -20.31
N VAL A 159 -28.11 6.85 -19.76
CA VAL A 159 -26.98 6.16 -20.40
C VAL A 159 -27.15 4.66 -20.31
N TRP A 160 -26.74 3.97 -21.35
CA TRP A 160 -26.57 2.52 -21.34
C TRP A 160 -25.09 2.21 -21.36
N LEU A 161 -24.65 1.50 -20.32
CA LEU A 161 -23.28 1.06 -20.19
C LEU A 161 -23.22 -0.45 -20.44
N GLU A 162 -22.29 -0.88 -21.27
CA GLU A 162 -21.78 -2.25 -21.26
C GLU A 162 -20.50 -2.30 -20.45
N ILE A 163 -20.44 -3.19 -19.47
CA ILE A 163 -19.22 -3.45 -18.69
C ILE A 163 -18.73 -4.86 -18.99
N GLU A 164 -17.42 -5.03 -19.13
CA GLU A 164 -16.78 -6.32 -19.35
C GLU A 164 -15.43 -6.40 -18.62
N PRO A 165 -15.03 -7.59 -18.14
CA PRO A 165 -13.74 -7.74 -17.46
C PRO A 165 -12.59 -7.61 -18.46
N LEU A 166 -11.53 -6.95 -18.02
CA LEU A 166 -10.21 -7.06 -18.64
C LEU A 166 -9.45 -8.25 -18.05
N PRO A 167 -8.50 -8.85 -18.79
CA PRO A 167 -7.63 -9.87 -18.24
C PRO A 167 -6.87 -9.33 -17.01
N VAL A 168 -6.87 -10.09 -15.92
CA VAL A 168 -6.07 -9.77 -14.73
C VAL A 168 -4.59 -9.75 -15.11
N GLY A 169 -3.86 -8.75 -14.61
CA GLY A 169 -2.45 -8.52 -14.97
C GLY A 169 -2.24 -7.72 -16.26
N SER A 170 -3.30 -7.25 -16.92
CA SER A 170 -3.18 -6.30 -18.04
C SER A 170 -2.53 -4.98 -17.59
N GLU A 171 -1.74 -4.35 -18.47
CA GLU A 171 -1.16 -3.02 -18.22
C GLU A 171 -2.25 -1.97 -17.98
N GLU A 172 -3.34 -2.05 -18.75
CA GLU A 172 -4.51 -1.20 -18.57
C GLU A 172 -5.48 -1.83 -17.55
N THR A 173 -5.72 -1.11 -16.46
CA THR A 173 -6.64 -1.53 -15.40
C THR A 173 -8.06 -0.96 -15.57
N PHE A 174 -8.22 0.05 -16.43
CA PHE A 174 -9.51 0.64 -16.76
C PHE A 174 -9.50 1.15 -18.19
N VAL A 175 -10.54 0.79 -18.95
CA VAL A 175 -10.74 1.26 -20.33
C VAL A 175 -12.14 1.83 -20.44
N PHE A 176 -12.25 3.06 -20.95
CA PHE A 176 -13.51 3.66 -21.33
C PHE A 176 -13.63 3.76 -22.84
N GLU A 177 -14.71 3.22 -23.42
CA GLU A 177 -15.00 3.30 -24.85
C GLU A 177 -16.28 4.09 -25.11
N ASP A 178 -16.20 5.05 -26.03
CA ASP A 178 -17.38 5.68 -26.61
C ASP A 178 -17.83 4.89 -27.85
N LYS A 179 -19.03 4.30 -27.78
CA LYS A 179 -19.70 3.61 -28.90
C LYS A 179 -21.00 4.30 -29.31
N ILE A 180 -21.19 5.56 -28.95
CA ILE A 180 -22.38 6.32 -29.30
C ILE A 180 -22.44 6.55 -30.81
N VAL A 181 -23.61 6.27 -31.40
CA VAL A 181 -23.90 6.51 -32.81
C VAL A 181 -25.05 7.51 -32.92
N GLY A 182 -25.01 8.39 -33.93
CA GLY A 182 -26.12 9.29 -34.26
C GLY A 182 -26.37 10.42 -33.26
N GLY A 183 -25.46 10.68 -32.33
CA GLY A 183 -25.55 11.81 -31.38
C GLY A 183 -26.66 11.68 -30.33
N VAL A 184 -27.11 10.44 -30.04
CA VAL A 184 -28.12 10.16 -28.99
C VAL A 184 -27.66 10.61 -27.59
N VAL A 185 -26.35 10.72 -27.40
CA VAL A 185 -25.71 11.48 -26.33
C VAL A 185 -24.77 12.51 -26.99
N PRO A 186 -24.98 13.81 -26.79
CA PRO A 186 -24.07 14.84 -27.29
C PRO A 186 -22.64 14.63 -26.77
N GLY A 187 -21.64 14.73 -27.65
CA GLY A 187 -20.23 14.48 -27.32
C GLY A 187 -19.71 15.30 -26.13
N GLN A 188 -20.25 16.49 -25.90
CA GLN A 188 -19.92 17.35 -24.76
C GLN A 188 -20.27 16.74 -23.39
N TYR A 189 -21.17 15.76 -23.33
CA TYR A 189 -21.58 15.10 -22.08
C TYR A 189 -20.85 13.79 -21.81
N ILE A 190 -20.16 13.22 -22.81
CA ILE A 190 -19.42 11.95 -22.70
C ILE A 190 -18.32 12.02 -21.63
N PRO A 191 -17.52 13.10 -21.52
CA PRO A 191 -16.56 13.25 -20.41
C PRO A 191 -17.22 13.22 -19.03
N GLY A 192 -18.46 13.70 -18.91
CA GLY A 192 -19.24 13.62 -17.68
C GLY A 192 -19.57 12.17 -17.32
N VAL A 193 -20.01 11.37 -18.30
CA VAL A 193 -20.27 9.94 -18.11
C VAL A 193 -19.00 9.21 -17.67
N GLU A 194 -17.88 9.40 -18.37
CA GLU A 194 -16.60 8.78 -18.00
C GLU A 194 -16.18 9.16 -16.58
N LYS A 195 -16.32 10.44 -16.21
CA LYS A 195 -16.03 10.91 -14.85
C LYS A 195 -16.87 10.17 -13.82
N GLY A 196 -18.18 10.05 -14.04
CA GLY A 196 -19.10 9.34 -13.14
C GLY A 196 -18.77 7.84 -13.02
N VAL A 197 -18.35 7.21 -14.11
CA VAL A 197 -17.85 5.83 -14.12
C VAL A 197 -16.57 5.71 -13.31
N ARG A 198 -15.58 6.57 -13.54
CA ARG A 198 -14.27 6.55 -12.88
C ARG A 198 -14.38 6.78 -11.37
N GLU A 199 -15.26 7.69 -10.94
CA GLU A 199 -15.55 7.91 -9.51
C GLU A 199 -16.23 6.69 -8.87
N SER A 200 -17.17 6.07 -9.58
CA SER A 200 -17.80 4.81 -9.16
C SER A 200 -16.79 3.68 -8.97
N LEU A 201 -15.85 3.51 -9.91
CA LEU A 201 -14.79 2.50 -9.81
C LEU A 201 -13.87 2.74 -8.61
N ARG A 202 -13.51 3.99 -8.33
CA ARG A 202 -12.69 4.34 -7.15
C ARG A 202 -13.36 4.00 -5.83
N ARG A 203 -14.69 4.17 -5.73
CA ARG A 203 -15.45 3.89 -4.51
C ARG A 203 -15.64 2.39 -4.24
N GLY A 204 -15.66 1.57 -5.29
CA GLY A 204 -16.04 0.17 -5.19
C GLY A 204 -17.54 -0.04 -4.91
N PHE A 205 -17.97 -1.30 -4.91
CA PHE A 205 -19.38 -1.70 -4.82
C PHE A 205 -19.64 -2.76 -3.76
N ILE A 206 -18.70 -3.69 -3.53
CA ILE A 206 -18.91 -4.82 -2.62
C ILE A 206 -18.32 -4.55 -1.24
N SER A 207 -17.05 -4.17 -1.22
CA SER A 207 -16.18 -4.01 -0.04
C SER A 207 -15.65 -2.59 0.13
N GLY A 208 -16.07 -1.67 -0.74
CA GLY A 208 -15.61 -0.28 -0.73
C GLY A 208 -14.18 -0.11 -1.24
N ASN A 209 -13.65 -1.11 -1.94
CA ASN A 209 -12.30 -1.11 -2.49
C ASN A 209 -12.31 -0.72 -3.98
N PRO A 210 -11.29 0.00 -4.48
CA PRO A 210 -11.22 0.38 -5.89
C PRO A 210 -11.33 -0.82 -6.83
N MET A 211 -12.10 -0.66 -7.90
CA MET A 211 -12.22 -1.66 -8.95
C MET A 211 -11.08 -1.55 -9.96
N LEU A 212 -10.53 -2.70 -10.36
CA LEU A 212 -9.52 -2.84 -11.43
C LEU A 212 -9.98 -3.86 -12.48
N TYR A 213 -9.32 -3.81 -13.63
CA TYR A 213 -9.54 -4.68 -14.78
C TYR A 213 -10.98 -4.61 -15.29
N VAL A 214 -11.50 -3.39 -15.45
CA VAL A 214 -12.86 -3.16 -15.95
C VAL A 214 -12.82 -2.32 -17.22
N LYS A 215 -13.48 -2.82 -18.26
CA LYS A 215 -13.76 -2.05 -19.46
C LYS A 215 -15.22 -1.63 -19.46
N VAL A 216 -15.47 -0.35 -19.77
CA VAL A 216 -16.80 0.25 -19.78
C VAL A 216 -17.03 0.93 -21.13
N ALA A 217 -18.05 0.50 -21.85
CA ALA A 217 -18.47 1.10 -23.10
C ALA A 217 -19.80 1.85 -22.94
N LEU A 218 -19.83 3.12 -23.32
CA LEU A 218 -21.08 3.88 -23.48
C LEU A 218 -21.69 3.54 -24.84
N VAL A 219 -22.80 2.81 -24.85
CA VAL A 219 -23.36 2.22 -26.09
C VAL A 219 -24.64 2.88 -26.58
N ASP A 220 -25.40 3.53 -25.69
CA ASP A 220 -26.66 4.20 -26.02
C ASP A 220 -27.00 5.21 -24.91
N GLY A 221 -28.00 6.05 -25.12
CA GLY A 221 -28.47 6.99 -24.12
C GLY A 221 -29.55 7.92 -24.65
N LYS A 222 -30.02 8.81 -23.78
CA LYS A 222 -30.96 9.87 -24.14
C LYS A 222 -30.59 11.15 -23.40
N TYR A 223 -30.81 12.27 -24.07
CA TYR A 223 -30.71 13.60 -23.46
C TYR A 223 -32.02 14.37 -23.64
N HIS A 224 -32.19 15.40 -22.82
CA HIS A 224 -33.24 16.38 -22.94
C HIS A 224 -32.60 17.74 -23.26
N PRO A 225 -33.07 18.49 -24.28
CA PRO A 225 -32.40 19.71 -24.73
C PRO A 225 -32.21 20.78 -23.64
N VAL A 226 -33.13 20.84 -22.66
CA VAL A 226 -33.14 21.88 -21.61
C VAL A 226 -32.68 21.35 -20.25
N ASP A 227 -32.97 20.08 -19.95
CA ASP A 227 -32.76 19.50 -18.62
C ASP A 227 -31.47 18.68 -18.52
N SER A 228 -30.78 18.42 -19.64
CA SER A 228 -29.51 17.70 -19.62
C SER A 228 -28.33 18.61 -19.40
N SER A 229 -27.41 18.14 -18.55
CA SER A 229 -26.14 18.78 -18.24
C SER A 229 -25.05 17.72 -18.05
N ALA A 230 -23.78 18.13 -18.13
CA ALA A 230 -22.66 17.22 -17.87
C ALA A 230 -22.76 16.55 -16.49
N GLN A 231 -23.21 17.30 -15.47
CA GLN A 231 -23.46 16.76 -14.13
C GLN A 231 -24.56 15.69 -14.11
N SER A 232 -25.63 15.86 -14.90
CA SER A 232 -26.70 14.86 -14.98
C SER A 232 -26.21 13.55 -15.61
N PHE A 233 -25.32 13.65 -16.60
CA PHE A 233 -24.69 12.51 -17.25
C PHE A 233 -23.60 11.85 -16.39
N GLU A 234 -22.92 12.61 -15.54
CA GLU A 234 -22.02 12.08 -14.51
C GLU A 234 -22.78 11.20 -13.52
N ILE A 235 -23.89 11.71 -12.97
CA ILE A 235 -24.75 10.94 -12.06
C ILE A 235 -25.32 9.71 -12.78
N ALA A 236 -25.80 9.87 -14.02
CA ALA A 236 -26.31 8.77 -14.83
C ALA A 236 -25.25 7.67 -15.06
N GLY A 237 -23.99 8.04 -15.34
CA GLY A 237 -22.88 7.11 -15.45
C GLY A 237 -22.62 6.34 -14.15
N SER A 238 -22.63 7.03 -13.01
CA SER A 238 -22.47 6.39 -11.71
C SER A 238 -23.62 5.43 -11.38
N LEU A 239 -24.87 5.81 -11.67
CA LEU A 239 -26.06 4.95 -11.52
C LEU A 239 -25.98 3.73 -12.43
N GLY A 240 -25.55 3.92 -13.68
CA GLY A 240 -25.38 2.81 -14.64
C GLY A 240 -24.40 1.75 -14.13
N MET A 241 -23.31 2.17 -13.49
CA MET A 241 -22.39 1.23 -12.84
C MET A 241 -23.02 0.53 -11.62
N GLN A 242 -23.81 1.24 -10.81
CA GLN A 242 -24.53 0.64 -9.67
C GLN A 242 -25.51 -0.44 -10.09
N GLU A 243 -26.15 -0.30 -11.25
CA GLU A 243 -27.03 -1.31 -11.81
C GLU A 243 -26.26 -2.44 -12.52
N ALA A 244 -25.15 -2.13 -13.20
CA ALA A 244 -24.40 -3.10 -14.00
C ALA A 244 -23.54 -4.06 -13.16
N VAL A 245 -22.84 -3.56 -12.14
CA VAL A 245 -21.85 -4.33 -11.37
C VAL A 245 -22.45 -5.53 -10.63
N PRO A 246 -23.62 -5.43 -9.96
CA PRO A 246 -24.25 -6.59 -9.31
C PRO A 246 -24.57 -7.73 -10.27
N LEU A 247 -24.92 -7.40 -11.52
CA LEU A 247 -25.23 -8.38 -12.57
C LEU A 247 -23.95 -9.05 -13.11
N ALA A 248 -22.80 -8.40 -12.99
CA ALA A 248 -21.52 -8.80 -13.59
C ALA A 248 -20.73 -9.84 -12.77
N SER A 249 -21.37 -10.43 -11.74
CA SER A 249 -20.74 -11.39 -10.82
C SER A 249 -19.45 -10.83 -10.21
N PRO A 250 -19.54 -9.75 -9.41
CA PRO A 250 -18.38 -9.01 -8.96
C PRO A 250 -17.61 -9.81 -7.88
N THR A 251 -16.29 -9.64 -7.85
CA THR A 251 -15.38 -10.37 -6.96
C THR A 251 -14.31 -9.46 -6.37
N ILE A 252 -13.62 -9.94 -5.34
CA ILE A 252 -12.52 -9.24 -4.67
C ILE A 252 -11.20 -9.83 -5.14
N LEU A 253 -10.20 -8.98 -5.31
CA LEU A 253 -8.82 -9.36 -5.59
C LEU A 253 -7.94 -9.00 -4.40
N GLU A 254 -6.97 -9.86 -4.09
CA GLU A 254 -5.92 -9.61 -3.10
C GLU A 254 -4.55 -9.48 -3.77
N PRO A 255 -3.65 -8.65 -3.22
CA PRO A 255 -2.28 -8.58 -3.70
C PRO A 255 -1.53 -9.86 -3.33
N VAL A 256 -0.91 -10.48 -4.33
CA VAL A 256 0.00 -11.62 -4.19
C VAL A 256 1.42 -11.12 -4.31
N MET A 257 2.28 -11.61 -3.41
CA MET A 257 3.68 -11.25 -3.33
C MET A 257 4.54 -12.41 -3.85
N THR A 258 5.55 -12.12 -4.66
CA THR A 258 6.66 -13.04 -4.87
C THR A 258 7.57 -12.96 -3.65
N VAL A 259 7.67 -14.04 -2.90
CA VAL A 259 8.52 -14.16 -1.72
C VAL A 259 9.72 -15.02 -2.05
N THR A 260 10.91 -14.48 -1.80
CA THR A 260 12.18 -15.19 -1.90
C THR A 260 12.70 -15.45 -0.49
N ILE A 261 12.80 -16.71 -0.10
CA ILE A 261 13.09 -17.14 1.28
C ILE A 261 14.40 -17.93 1.29
N THR A 262 15.39 -17.49 2.04
CA THR A 262 16.68 -18.17 2.17
C THR A 262 16.80 -18.78 3.56
N VAL A 263 16.97 -20.10 3.64
CA VAL A 263 16.95 -20.87 4.90
C VAL A 263 17.98 -22.00 4.88
N PRO A 264 18.41 -22.51 6.05
CA PRO A 264 19.19 -23.74 6.11
C PRO A 264 18.42 -24.92 5.52
N GLU A 265 19.13 -25.84 4.85
CA GLU A 265 18.55 -27.04 4.25
C GLU A 265 17.77 -27.89 5.27
N SER A 266 18.23 -27.93 6.53
CA SER A 266 17.55 -28.62 7.63
C SER A 266 16.14 -28.11 7.93
N ASN A 267 15.83 -26.85 7.60
CA ASN A 267 14.53 -26.21 7.88
C ASN A 267 13.63 -26.13 6.64
N MET A 268 14.11 -26.62 5.49
CA MET A 268 13.43 -26.50 4.20
C MET A 268 12.03 -27.14 4.22
N GLY A 269 11.89 -28.33 4.83
CA GLY A 269 10.61 -29.03 4.92
C GLY A 269 9.56 -28.26 5.72
N ASP A 270 9.95 -27.70 6.86
CA ASP A 270 9.05 -26.95 7.75
C ASP A 270 8.58 -25.65 7.08
N VAL A 271 9.50 -24.94 6.41
CA VAL A 271 9.17 -23.70 5.68
C VAL A 271 8.25 -23.98 4.49
N MET A 272 8.48 -25.08 3.77
CA MET A 272 7.57 -25.51 2.70
C MET A 272 6.17 -25.84 3.23
N SER A 273 6.07 -26.48 4.39
CA SER A 273 4.80 -26.74 5.05
C SER A 273 4.07 -25.43 5.41
N ASP A 274 4.79 -24.47 5.98
CA ASP A 274 4.25 -23.16 6.35
C ASP A 274 3.76 -22.32 5.15
N ILE A 275 4.51 -22.32 4.04
CA ILE A 275 4.06 -21.65 2.80
C ILE A 275 2.73 -22.24 2.32
N ASN A 276 2.58 -23.57 2.39
CA ASN A 276 1.35 -24.24 1.97
C ASN A 276 0.15 -23.90 2.87
N THR A 277 0.34 -23.78 4.19
CA THR A 277 -0.75 -23.35 5.10
C THR A 277 -1.18 -21.91 4.83
N LYS A 278 -0.24 -21.07 4.38
CA LYS A 278 -0.45 -19.66 3.99
C LYS A 278 -0.93 -19.47 2.54
N ARG A 279 -1.55 -20.50 1.94
CA ARG A 279 -2.08 -20.48 0.56
C ARG A 279 -1.02 -20.13 -0.50
N GLY A 280 0.26 -20.35 -0.19
CA GLY A 280 1.37 -20.06 -1.08
C GLY A 280 1.51 -21.10 -2.19
N ARG A 281 2.00 -20.64 -3.35
CA ARG A 281 2.37 -21.49 -4.47
C ARG A 281 3.88 -21.43 -4.68
N VAL A 282 4.57 -22.52 -4.40
CA VAL A 282 6.01 -22.62 -4.62
C VAL A 282 6.30 -22.67 -6.13
N LEU A 283 7.18 -21.77 -6.58
CA LEU A 283 7.61 -21.67 -7.98
C LEU A 283 8.88 -22.47 -8.24
N GLY A 284 9.78 -22.52 -7.26
CA GLY A 284 11.06 -23.22 -7.42
C GLY A 284 11.95 -23.11 -6.19
N MET A 285 13.02 -23.91 -6.22
CA MET A 285 14.01 -24.01 -5.16
C MET A 285 15.39 -24.07 -5.77
N THR A 286 16.33 -23.28 -5.25
CA THR A 286 17.70 -23.20 -5.76
C THR A 286 18.70 -23.25 -4.61
N PRO A 287 19.73 -24.10 -4.68
CA PRO A 287 20.84 -24.08 -3.72
C PRO A 287 21.64 -22.79 -3.87
N THR A 288 21.91 -22.09 -2.77
CA THR A 288 22.74 -20.86 -2.76
C THR A 288 24.16 -21.09 -2.24
N GLY A 289 24.50 -22.33 -1.87
CA GLY A 289 25.77 -22.69 -1.22
C GLY A 289 25.69 -22.60 0.32
N ASN A 290 26.74 -23.03 1.02
CA ASN A 290 26.84 -23.01 2.49
C ASN A 290 25.68 -23.69 3.24
N ASN A 291 25.14 -24.80 2.69
CA ASN A 291 23.96 -25.52 3.22
C ASN A 291 22.70 -24.63 3.35
N LEU A 292 22.61 -23.58 2.52
CA LEU A 292 21.43 -22.73 2.39
C LEU A 292 20.66 -23.08 1.12
N GLN A 293 19.35 -23.04 1.23
CA GLN A 293 18.38 -23.22 0.15
C GLN A 293 17.58 -21.93 0.01
N GLN A 294 17.34 -21.53 -1.23
CA GLN A 294 16.45 -20.43 -1.56
C GLN A 294 15.16 -20.98 -2.16
N ILE A 295 14.02 -20.60 -1.58
CA ILE A 295 12.67 -20.98 -2.00
C ILE A 295 12.02 -19.73 -2.58
N THR A 296 11.45 -19.85 -3.78
CA THR A 296 10.66 -18.78 -4.39
C THR A 296 9.20 -19.23 -4.43
N ALA A 297 8.29 -18.41 -3.89
CA ALA A 297 6.88 -18.72 -3.83
C ALA A 297 6.01 -17.48 -4.01
N ASN A 298 4.82 -17.65 -4.59
CA ASN A 298 3.80 -16.61 -4.63
C ASN A 298 2.86 -16.80 -3.44
N VAL A 299 2.74 -15.80 -2.58
CA VAL A 299 1.95 -15.88 -1.34
C VAL A 299 1.10 -14.61 -1.20
N PRO A 300 -0.20 -14.73 -0.86
CA PRO A 300 -1.03 -13.56 -0.62
C PRO A 300 -0.47 -12.68 0.52
N GLN A 301 -0.42 -11.36 0.31
CA GLN A 301 0.16 -10.43 1.28
C GLN A 301 -0.51 -10.50 2.66
N ALA A 302 -1.81 -10.79 2.69
CA ALA A 302 -2.58 -10.95 3.93
C ALA A 302 -2.00 -12.04 4.86
N GLU A 303 -1.39 -13.09 4.29
CA GLU A 303 -0.82 -14.22 5.03
C GLU A 303 0.62 -13.95 5.49
N LEU A 304 1.22 -12.85 5.02
CA LEU A 304 2.62 -12.50 5.23
C LEU A 304 2.85 -11.41 6.29
N LEU A 305 1.80 -10.81 6.84
CA LEU A 305 1.91 -9.68 7.79
C LEU A 305 2.85 -9.96 8.95
N HIS A 306 2.83 -11.19 9.48
CA HIS A 306 3.65 -11.63 10.61
C HIS A 306 4.74 -12.63 10.23
N TYR A 307 5.00 -12.78 8.93
CA TYR A 307 5.88 -13.85 8.42
C TYR A 307 7.32 -13.75 8.90
N ALA A 308 7.82 -12.54 9.21
CA ALA A 308 9.14 -12.37 9.81
C ALA A 308 9.27 -13.10 11.15
N THR A 309 8.22 -13.07 11.98
CA THR A 309 8.18 -13.75 13.28
C THR A 309 8.02 -15.26 13.11
N ASP A 310 7.15 -15.68 12.20
CA ASP A 310 6.89 -17.10 11.89
C ASP A 310 8.18 -17.76 11.37
N LEU A 311 8.81 -17.17 10.35
CA LEU A 311 10.04 -17.69 9.75
C LEU A 311 11.18 -17.75 10.76
N ARG A 312 11.32 -16.72 11.62
CA ARG A 312 12.33 -16.71 12.67
C ARG A 312 12.14 -17.88 13.64
N SER A 313 10.89 -18.19 13.99
CA SER A 313 10.56 -19.28 14.91
C SER A 313 10.86 -20.64 14.28
N ILE A 314 10.46 -20.85 13.01
CA ILE A 314 10.70 -22.10 12.27
C ILE A 314 12.20 -22.36 12.08
N THR A 315 12.97 -21.31 11.78
CA THR A 315 14.38 -21.43 11.37
C THR A 315 15.37 -21.14 12.49
N GLN A 316 14.90 -20.96 13.73
CA GLN A 316 15.72 -20.55 14.87
C GLN A 316 16.51 -19.25 14.57
N GLY A 317 15.89 -18.36 13.80
CA GLY A 317 16.44 -17.06 13.38
C GLY A 317 17.51 -17.09 12.31
N ARG A 318 17.68 -18.21 11.61
CA ARG A 318 18.65 -18.35 10.51
C ARG A 318 18.05 -18.08 9.12
N GLY A 319 16.72 -17.97 9.04
CA GLY A 319 16.01 -17.65 7.81
C GLY A 319 15.95 -16.16 7.54
N SER A 320 15.95 -15.81 6.26
CA SER A 320 15.69 -14.46 5.76
C SER A 320 14.75 -14.51 4.58
N PHE A 321 14.05 -13.42 4.30
CA PHE A 321 13.18 -13.35 3.13
C PHE A 321 13.13 -11.94 2.55
N LYS A 322 12.74 -11.87 1.29
CA LYS A 322 12.36 -10.64 0.58
C LYS A 322 11.01 -10.87 -0.07
N MET A 323 10.23 -9.81 -0.22
CA MET A 323 8.93 -9.86 -0.88
C MET A 323 8.78 -8.69 -1.85
N GLU A 324 8.22 -8.96 -3.02
CA GLU A 324 7.94 -8.00 -4.06
C GLU A 324 6.53 -8.23 -4.58
N PHE A 325 5.82 -7.16 -4.96
CA PHE A 325 4.47 -7.28 -5.52
C PHE A 325 4.54 -8.07 -6.83
N TYR A 326 3.71 -9.11 -6.96
CA TYR A 326 3.61 -9.92 -8.16
C TYR A 326 2.42 -9.47 -9.01
N GLN A 327 1.21 -9.75 -8.54
CA GLN A 327 -0.03 -9.37 -9.21
C GLN A 327 -1.20 -9.42 -8.22
N TYR A 328 -2.36 -8.97 -8.68
CA TYR A 328 -3.61 -9.21 -8.00
C TYR A 328 -4.20 -10.56 -8.42
N GLU A 329 -4.73 -11.33 -7.47
CA GLU A 329 -5.44 -12.59 -7.73
C GLU A 329 -6.79 -12.61 -7.01
N GLU A 330 -7.74 -13.40 -7.52
CA GLU A 330 -9.05 -13.53 -6.88
C GLU A 330 -8.94 -14.17 -5.49
N VAL A 331 -9.60 -13.58 -4.51
CA VAL A 331 -9.65 -14.16 -3.16
C VAL A 331 -10.49 -15.46 -3.17
N PRO A 332 -10.14 -16.44 -2.32
CA PRO A 332 -11.01 -17.57 -2.04
C PRO A 332 -12.39 -17.14 -1.51
N GLY A 333 -13.44 -17.90 -1.84
CA GLY A 333 -14.82 -17.51 -1.51
C GLY A 333 -15.11 -17.33 -0.01
N ASN A 334 -14.43 -18.08 0.85
CA ASN A 334 -14.51 -17.92 2.31
C ASN A 334 -13.93 -16.58 2.77
N VAL A 335 -12.73 -16.21 2.26
CA VAL A 335 -12.07 -14.94 2.56
C VAL A 335 -12.90 -13.77 2.01
N GLN A 336 -13.48 -13.92 0.81
CA GLN A 336 -14.37 -12.92 0.22
C GLN A 336 -15.54 -12.57 1.16
N GLN A 337 -16.21 -13.59 1.69
CA GLN A 337 -17.37 -13.40 2.57
C GLN A 337 -16.99 -12.69 3.88
N GLU A 338 -15.82 -13.01 4.42
CA GLU A 338 -15.28 -12.36 5.61
C GLU A 338 -15.02 -10.87 5.37
N ILE A 339 -14.33 -10.52 4.27
CA ILE A 339 -14.05 -9.13 3.89
C ILE A 339 -15.35 -8.33 3.74
N ILE A 340 -16.34 -8.89 3.04
CA ILE A 340 -17.65 -8.23 2.85
C ILE A 340 -18.37 -8.03 4.19
N THR A 341 -18.31 -9.02 5.09
CA THR A 341 -18.94 -8.94 6.41
C THR A 341 -18.30 -7.87 7.27
N ASN A 342 -16.96 -7.80 7.28
CA ASN A 342 -16.20 -6.78 8.01
C ASN A 342 -16.50 -5.38 7.47
N TYR A 343 -16.60 -5.23 6.15
CA TYR A 343 -16.99 -3.96 5.53
C TYR A 343 -18.38 -3.50 5.96
N LYS A 344 -19.38 -4.40 5.95
CA LYS A 344 -20.75 -4.08 6.40
C LYS A 344 -20.80 -3.63 7.87
N LYS A 345 -20.12 -4.34 8.77
CA LYS A 345 -20.01 -3.96 10.19
C LYS A 345 -19.36 -2.58 10.37
N ALA A 346 -18.30 -2.28 9.62
CA ALA A 346 -17.64 -0.99 9.66
C ALA A 346 -18.54 0.16 9.17
N GLN A 347 -19.41 -0.10 8.18
CA GLN A 347 -20.40 0.88 7.71
C GLN A 347 -21.51 1.13 8.74
N GLU A 348 -21.97 0.10 9.44
CA GLU A 348 -22.97 0.23 10.51
C GLU A 348 -22.43 1.03 11.70
N THR A 349 -21.17 0.85 12.06
CA THR A 349 -20.52 1.58 13.18
C THR A 349 -20.30 3.06 12.88
N LYS A 350 -20.28 3.44 11.60
CA LYS A 350 -20.11 4.84 11.14
C LYS A 350 -21.42 5.61 11.01
N LYS A 351 -22.58 4.92 11.01
CA LYS A 351 -23.90 5.54 10.91
C LYS A 351 -24.45 5.90 12.29
#